data_AF-A0A6G1JQ03-F1
#
_entry.id   AF-A0A6G1JQ03-F1
#
_cell.length_a   1.000
_cell.length_b   1.000
_cell.length_c   1.000
_cell.angle_alpha   90.00
_cell.angle_beta   90.00
_cell.angle_gamma   90.00
#
_symmetry.space_group_name_H-M   'P 1'
#
loop_
_entity.id
_entity.type
_entity.pdbx_description
1 polymer ?
#
loop_
_entity_poly.entity_id
_entity_poly.type
_entity_poly.pdbx_seq_one_letter_code
_entity_poly.pdbx_strand_id
1 'polypeptide(L)'
;MAPDLSHPGKGAEFAPSLAKHEGGPLTSVDRVVDILQSRGMTQQATAFLLDVLSNNLPEEGHLQTKPLEKNHLNAPQVADATLGNEMFSHYDRARVAQLCE
;
A
#
# COMPACT_ATOMS: atom_id res chain seq x y z
N MET A 1 -13.40 -25.17 28.36
CA MET A 1 -14.03 -24.13 27.51
C MET A 1 -12.90 -23.41 26.80
N ALA A 2 -12.57 -23.83 25.58
CA ALA A 2 -11.50 -23.25 24.78
C ALA A 2 -12.01 -21.98 24.08
N PRO A 3 -11.20 -20.91 23.95
CA PRO A 3 -11.62 -19.70 23.26
C PRO A 3 -11.72 -19.96 21.75
N ASP A 4 -12.91 -19.69 21.23
CA ASP A 4 -13.29 -19.68 19.82
C ASP A 4 -12.38 -18.74 19.01
N LEU A 5 -11.59 -19.31 18.11
CA LEU A 5 -10.70 -18.62 17.16
C LEU A 5 -11.43 -18.24 15.85
N SER A 6 -12.76 -18.15 15.85
CA SER A 6 -13.56 -17.99 14.62
C SER A 6 -13.85 -16.52 14.26
N HIS A 7 -13.03 -15.58 14.70
CA HIS A 7 -13.22 -14.14 14.42
C HIS A 7 -12.10 -13.59 13.51
N PRO A 8 -12.32 -13.49 12.18
CA PRO A 8 -11.33 -12.93 11.23
C PRO A 8 -11.08 -11.42 11.39
N GLY A 9 -11.72 -10.73 12.35
CA GLY A 9 -11.57 -9.28 12.57
C GLY A 9 -10.41 -8.87 13.48
N LYS A 10 -9.99 -9.72 14.43
CA LYS A 10 -9.03 -9.30 15.48
C LYS A 10 -7.58 -9.21 14.99
N GLY A 11 -7.25 -9.82 13.85
CA GLY A 11 -5.92 -9.75 13.24
C GLY A 11 -5.60 -8.41 12.56
N ALA A 12 -6.58 -7.50 12.44
CA ALA A 12 -6.36 -6.15 11.94
C ALA A 12 -5.91 -5.16 13.02
N GLU A 13 -6.31 -5.37 14.28
CA GLU A 13 -5.95 -4.48 15.40
C GLU A 13 -4.54 -4.73 15.96
N PHE A 14 -3.95 -5.92 15.72
CA PHE A 14 -2.59 -6.25 16.17
C PHE A 14 -1.48 -5.79 15.21
N ALA A 15 -1.81 -5.50 13.96
CA ALA A 15 -0.83 -5.06 12.95
C ALA A 15 -0.20 -3.67 13.25
N PRO A 16 -0.96 -2.62 13.64
CA PRO A 16 -0.37 -1.31 13.89
C PRO A 16 0.53 -1.27 15.14
N SER A 17 0.34 -2.17 16.11
CA SER A 17 1.19 -2.26 17.32
C SER A 17 2.55 -2.91 17.05
N LEU A 18 2.69 -3.77 16.03
CA LEU A 18 3.97 -4.34 15.60
C LEU A 18 4.80 -3.38 14.74
N ALA A 19 4.15 -2.45 14.04
CA ALA A 19 4.82 -1.48 13.18
C ALA A 19 5.54 -0.36 13.95
N LYS A 20 5.27 -0.21 15.26
CA LYS A 20 5.79 0.87 16.11
C LYS A 20 7.06 0.51 16.90
N HIS A 21 7.65 -0.67 16.71
CA HIS A 21 8.88 -1.04 17.42
C HIS A 21 10.11 -0.39 16.77
N GLU A 22 10.71 0.56 17.51
CA GLU A 22 11.81 1.46 17.16
C GLU A 22 13.18 0.78 16.91
N GLY A 23 13.30 -0.05 15.87
CA GLY A 23 14.63 -0.53 15.44
C GLY A 23 14.65 -1.75 14.53
N GLY A 24 14.21 -1.61 13.28
CA GLY A 24 14.33 -2.67 12.27
C GLY A 24 14.35 -2.13 10.83
N PRO A 25 15.20 -2.68 9.93
CA PRO A 25 15.64 -2.03 8.69
C PRO A 25 14.56 -2.10 7.61
N LEU A 26 13.97 -0.98 7.18
CA LEU A 26 13.14 -0.87 5.95
C LEU A 26 12.00 -1.92 5.82
N THR A 27 11.70 -2.67 6.89
CA THR A 27 10.93 -3.92 6.89
C THR A 27 9.42 -3.64 7.00
N SER A 28 9.02 -2.39 7.21
CA SER A 28 7.64 -2.08 7.59
C SER A 28 6.76 -1.63 6.42
N VAL A 29 7.29 -1.02 5.36
CA VAL A 29 6.43 -0.48 4.28
C VAL A 29 5.96 -1.60 3.35
N ASP A 30 6.90 -2.34 2.77
CA ASP A 30 6.59 -3.42 1.83
C ASP A 30 5.74 -4.51 2.49
N ARG A 31 6.01 -4.86 3.76
CA ARG A 31 5.20 -5.84 4.50
C ARG A 31 3.80 -5.34 4.84
N VAL A 32 3.63 -4.11 5.29
CA VAL A 32 2.29 -3.57 5.57
C VAL A 32 1.46 -3.53 4.28
N VAL A 33 2.10 -3.13 3.18
CA VAL A 33 1.51 -3.08 1.85
C VAL A 33 1.16 -4.48 1.34
N ASP A 34 2.01 -5.48 1.54
CA ASP A 34 1.76 -6.88 1.20
C ASP A 34 0.57 -7.45 1.99
N ILE A 35 0.52 -7.21 3.31
CA ILE A 35 -0.58 -7.66 4.18
C ILE A 35 -1.91 -7.03 3.76
N LEU A 36 -1.94 -5.72 3.52
CA LEU A 36 -3.14 -5.01 3.11
C LEU A 36 -3.64 -5.50 1.75
N GLN A 37 -2.73 -5.67 0.78
CA GLN A 37 -3.08 -6.23 -0.53
C GLN A 37 -3.54 -7.69 -0.44
N SER A 38 -2.92 -8.52 0.39
CA SER A 38 -3.31 -9.92 0.57
C SER A 38 -4.71 -10.06 1.17
N ARG A 39 -5.23 -9.03 1.83
CA ARG A 39 -6.59 -8.96 2.36
C ARG A 39 -7.59 -8.30 1.40
N GLY A 40 -7.16 -7.92 0.20
CA GLY A 40 -7.99 -7.15 -0.75
C GLY A 40 -8.21 -5.69 -0.34
N MET A 41 -7.47 -5.20 0.66
CA MET A 41 -7.59 -3.84 1.21
C MET A 41 -6.75 -2.85 0.38
N THR A 42 -6.92 -2.85 -0.95
CA THR A 42 -6.08 -2.09 -1.89
C THR A 42 -6.14 -0.58 -1.65
N GLN A 43 -7.32 -0.06 -1.28
CA GLN A 43 -7.47 1.37 -0.96
C GLN A 43 -6.65 1.78 0.27
N GLN A 44 -6.64 0.96 1.32
CA GLN A 44 -5.87 1.23 2.55
C GLN A 44 -4.38 1.05 2.33
N ALA A 45 -3.96 0.05 1.53
CA ALA A 45 -2.57 -0.09 1.12
C ALA A 45 -2.08 1.18 0.41
N THR A 46 -2.94 1.74 -0.45
CA THR A 46 -2.61 2.97 -1.19
C THR A 46 -2.57 4.18 -0.29
N ALA A 47 -3.58 4.39 0.56
CA ALA A 47 -3.56 5.50 1.52
C ALA A 47 -2.33 5.45 2.43
N PHE A 48 -1.93 4.26 2.89
CA PHE A 48 -0.70 4.07 3.65
C PHE A 48 0.55 4.41 2.83
N LEU A 49 0.63 3.95 1.57
CA LEU A 49 1.73 4.31 0.68
C LEU A 49 1.77 5.81 0.38
N LEU A 50 0.63 6.48 0.23
CA LEU A 50 0.56 7.93 0.02
C LEU A 50 1.11 8.70 1.23
N ASP A 51 0.82 8.24 2.45
CA ASP A 51 1.33 8.84 3.68
C ASP A 51 2.85 8.62 3.84
N VAL A 52 3.29 7.38 3.63
CA VAL A 52 4.72 7.01 3.74
C VAL A 52 5.56 7.65 2.64
N LEU A 53 5.10 7.62 1.40
CA LEU A 53 5.78 8.14 0.21
C LEU A 53 5.47 9.63 -0.04
N SER A 54 4.91 10.33 0.94
CA SER A 54 4.59 11.75 0.86
C SER A 54 5.83 12.63 0.62
N ASN A 55 7.02 12.13 1.01
CA ASN A 55 8.31 12.77 0.72
C ASN A 55 8.74 12.69 -0.75
N ASN A 56 8.01 11.92 -1.55
CA ASN A 56 8.22 11.68 -2.97
C ASN A 56 9.68 11.48 -3.37
N LEU A 57 10.41 10.59 -2.67
CA LEU A 57 11.83 10.41 -2.95
C LEU A 57 12.04 9.60 -4.24
N PRO A 58 13.07 9.92 -5.05
CA PRO A 58 13.37 9.17 -6.28
C PRO A 58 13.80 7.73 -6.02
N GLU A 59 14.42 7.46 -4.86
CA GLU A 59 14.80 6.11 -4.42
C GLU A 59 13.58 5.21 -4.16
N GLU A 60 12.41 5.80 -3.93
CA GLU A 60 11.16 5.10 -3.66
C GLU A 60 10.27 4.95 -4.90
N GLY A 61 10.76 5.32 -6.11
CA GLY A 61 9.97 5.27 -7.34
C GLY A 61 9.33 3.90 -7.62
N HIS A 62 10.02 2.82 -7.26
CA HIS A 62 9.47 1.46 -7.35
C HIS A 62 8.26 1.25 -6.42
N LEU A 63 8.30 1.79 -5.19
CA LEU A 63 7.19 1.72 -4.24
C LEU A 63 6.03 2.62 -4.65
N GLN A 64 6.28 3.71 -5.36
CA GLN A 64 5.23 4.58 -5.95
C GLN A 64 4.50 3.88 -7.11
N THR A 65 5.19 3.00 -7.84
CA THR A 65 4.63 2.28 -8.99
C THR A 65 3.70 1.13 -8.55
N LYS A 66 4.12 0.34 -7.55
CA LYS A 66 3.36 -0.80 -7.00
C LYS A 66 1.86 -0.54 -6.72
N PRO A 67 1.46 0.52 -5.99
CA PRO A 67 0.06 0.79 -5.70
C PRO A 67 -0.72 1.15 -6.97
N LEU A 68 -0.11 1.90 -7.90
CA LEU A 68 -0.73 2.26 -9.17
C LEU A 68 -1.04 1.01 -9.99
N GLU A 69 -0.11 0.04 -10.02
CA GLU A 69 -0.29 -1.23 -10.75
C GLU A 69 -1.48 -2.04 -10.21
N LYS A 70 -1.56 -2.18 -8.89
CA LYS A 70 -2.61 -2.98 -8.24
C LYS A 70 -3.95 -2.26 -8.17
N ASN A 71 -3.94 -0.94 -7.99
CA ASN A 71 -5.15 -0.12 -8.01
C ASN A 71 -5.77 -0.10 -9.40
N HIS A 72 -5.00 -0.08 -10.49
CA HIS A 72 -5.60 -0.02 -11.82
C HIS A 72 -6.59 -1.18 -12.06
N LEU A 73 -6.25 -2.39 -11.62
CA LEU A 73 -7.08 -3.59 -11.78
C LEU A 73 -8.21 -3.72 -10.74
N ASN A 74 -8.01 -3.22 -9.51
CA ASN A 74 -8.93 -3.47 -8.39
C ASN A 74 -9.73 -2.24 -7.94
N ALA A 75 -9.20 -1.04 -8.20
CA ALA A 75 -9.69 0.23 -7.71
C ALA A 75 -9.26 1.39 -8.65
N PRO A 76 -9.75 1.43 -9.91
CA PRO A 76 -9.31 2.41 -10.91
C PRO A 76 -9.51 3.87 -10.44
N GLN A 77 -10.58 4.13 -9.68
CA GLN A 77 -10.85 5.42 -9.04
C GLN A 77 -9.71 5.92 -8.12
N VAL A 78 -9.00 5.00 -7.45
CA VAL A 78 -7.90 5.36 -6.55
C VAL A 78 -6.62 5.60 -7.34
N ALA A 79 -6.39 4.81 -8.40
CA ALA A 79 -5.28 5.06 -9.32
C ALA A 79 -5.44 6.44 -9.97
N ASP A 80 -6.64 6.74 -10.47
CA ASP A 80 -6.98 8.03 -11.09
C ASP A 80 -6.81 9.19 -10.11
N ALA A 81 -7.36 9.08 -8.90
CA ALA A 81 -7.18 10.10 -7.87
C ALA A 81 -5.70 10.30 -7.49
N THR A 82 -4.92 9.22 -7.44
CA THR A 82 -3.48 9.30 -7.11
C THR A 82 -2.69 10.02 -8.21
N LEU A 83 -2.98 9.70 -9.48
CA LEU A 83 -2.36 10.33 -10.64
C LEU A 83 -2.81 11.79 -10.81
N GLY A 84 -4.10 12.05 -10.62
CA GLY A 84 -4.71 13.38 -10.76
C GLY A 84 -4.31 14.36 -9.65
N ASN A 85 -3.94 13.87 -8.46
CA ASN A 85 -3.40 14.71 -7.38
C ASN A 85 -1.87 14.84 -7.42
N GLU A 86 -1.19 14.31 -8.44
CA GLU A 86 0.27 14.37 -8.57
C GLU A 86 1.03 13.84 -7.34
N MET A 87 0.42 12.92 -6.60
CA MET A 87 0.97 12.40 -5.33
C MET A 87 2.29 11.66 -5.54
N PHE A 88 2.48 11.09 -6.73
CA PHE A 88 3.71 10.41 -7.13
C PHE A 88 4.31 11.07 -8.36
N SER A 89 5.59 11.44 -8.33
CA SER A 89 6.30 11.97 -9.51
C SER A 89 7.39 11.04 -10.07
N HIS A 90 7.88 10.09 -9.27
CA HIS A 90 9.01 9.20 -9.60
C HIS A 90 8.60 7.77 -9.94
N TYR A 91 7.30 7.50 -10.06
CA TYR A 91 6.80 6.20 -10.49
C TYR A 91 7.17 5.90 -11.94
N ASP A 92 7.17 4.61 -12.29
CA ASP A 92 7.43 4.13 -13.64
C ASP A 92 6.21 4.40 -14.54
N ARG A 93 6.27 5.53 -15.25
CA ARG A 93 5.20 5.98 -16.15
C ARG A 93 4.95 5.01 -17.29
N ALA A 94 5.99 4.34 -17.79
CA ALA A 94 5.82 3.37 -18.88
C ALA A 94 4.99 2.18 -18.39
N ARG A 95 5.31 1.68 -17.19
CA ARG A 95 4.58 0.58 -16.57
C ARG A 95 3.13 0.94 -16.22
N VAL A 96 2.90 2.13 -15.67
CA VAL A 96 1.53 2.62 -15.38
C VAL A 96 0.73 2.86 -16.67
N ALA A 97 1.36 3.40 -17.71
CA ALA A 97 0.71 3.61 -19.00
C ALA A 97 0.30 2.30 -19.68
N GLN A 98 1.13 1.26 -19.59
CA GLN A 98 0.78 -0.08 -20.11
C GLN A 98 -0.43 -0.72 -19.43
N LEU A 99 -0.78 -0.26 -18.24
CA LEU A 99 -1.96 -0.76 -17.53
C LEU A 99 -3.23 -0.03 -17.95
N CYS A 100 -3.11 1.19 -18.48
CA CYS A 100 -4.21 2.08 -18.82
C CYS A 100 -4.79 1.84 -20.23
N GLU A 101 -4.75 0.60 -20.73
CA GLU A 101 -5.22 0.22 -22.07
C GLU A 101 -6.73 0.42 -22.28
#